data_AF-A0A8X6LE60-F1
#
_entry.id   AF-A0A8X6LE60-F1
#
_cell.length_a   1.000
_cell.length_b   1.000
_cell.length_c   1.000
_cell.angle_alpha   90.00
_cell.angle_beta   90.00
_cell.angle_gamma   90.00
#
_symmetry.space_group_name_H-M   'P 1'
#
loop_
_entity.id
_entity.type
_entity.pdbx_description
1 polymer ?
#
loop_
_entity_poly.entity_id
_entity_poly.type
_entity_poly.pdbx_seq_one_letter_code
_entity_poly.pdbx_strand_id
1 'polypeptide(L)'
;MSPENYPRRRDGSEYYSKRKKPFIKDPLSGAERYARDKDGNQLYPNSEKPFARNKHNEEYYARDVQGNEWYPLQHGKSVIIQDTNGRFYLAKRSDGRERYPRDAKGNEYYLQKDGKPLLLRKANGEYYLARNRKGISRQYFGENIHCQLDGHKVSQSFLDTKCFINGTLTNFSGVENPILPVLYHDYYQWVSIVLLLQALSFHLPFRLYSKTLHSYVQELTIQKVEPSEYDRVFQVITASQGHGMFWKLWTLECVYAAHLLCQIVLLNVFFHRVWSLSSWSWSAIPMLFPDMGTCLYDYFSGGGQTTGRFRCLLPLNSVYRKIFWVVYGLFASLLVLHTIFFLYRLLLTVRKGPKWINMWWSLQIATNVSKSWHGKQVLHKKWRRYMDNETDYVSMELQKVECNN
;
A
#
# COMPACT_ATOMS: atom_id res chain seq x y z
N MET A 1 14.93 33.05 -55.25
CA MET A 1 13.70 32.30 -54.95
C MET A 1 13.18 32.79 -53.60
N SER A 2 11.99 33.39 -53.55
CA SER A 2 11.36 33.78 -52.29
C SER A 2 11.10 32.51 -51.46
N PRO A 3 11.39 32.51 -50.14
CA PRO A 3 11.13 31.36 -49.30
C PRO A 3 9.63 31.04 -49.36
N GLU A 4 9.28 29.80 -49.73
CA GLU A 4 7.92 29.33 -49.58
C GLU A 4 7.54 29.49 -48.10
N ASN A 5 6.42 30.15 -47.83
CA ASN A 5 5.93 30.39 -46.48
C ASN A 5 4.54 29.81 -46.33
N TYR A 6 4.23 29.34 -45.12
CA TYR A 6 2.89 28.85 -44.82
C TYR A 6 1.91 30.01 -44.93
N PRO A 7 0.70 29.77 -45.45
CA PRO A 7 -0.40 30.71 -45.33
C PRO A 7 -0.60 31.11 -43.86
N ARG A 8 -0.81 32.40 -43.62
CA ARG A 8 -1.04 32.96 -42.28
C ARG A 8 -2.48 33.42 -42.13
N ARG A 9 -3.03 33.22 -40.94
CA ARG A 9 -4.32 33.79 -40.53
C ARG A 9 -4.12 35.24 -40.06
N ARG A 10 -5.23 35.97 -39.87
CA ARG A 10 -5.20 37.36 -39.35
C ARG A 10 -4.56 37.49 -37.98
N ASP A 11 -4.59 36.42 -37.18
CA ASP A 11 -3.98 36.34 -35.85
C ASP A 11 -2.48 36.02 -35.88
N GLY A 12 -1.88 35.90 -37.07
CA GLY A 12 -0.46 35.57 -37.25
C GLY A 12 -0.13 34.08 -37.26
N SER A 13 -1.08 33.19 -36.93
CA SER A 13 -0.85 31.74 -36.95
C SER A 13 -0.71 31.18 -38.37
N GLU A 14 0.23 30.25 -38.56
CA GLU A 14 0.44 29.51 -39.80
C GLU A 14 -0.48 28.27 -39.86
N TYR A 15 -0.92 27.88 -41.06
CA TYR A 15 -1.73 26.68 -41.24
C TYR A 15 -1.37 25.88 -42.49
N TYR A 16 -1.67 24.58 -42.46
CA TYR A 16 -1.48 23.66 -43.57
C TYR A 16 -2.57 23.86 -44.64
N SER A 17 -2.15 24.14 -45.88
CA SER A 17 -3.08 24.22 -47.02
C SER A 17 -3.42 22.83 -47.53
N LYS A 18 -4.72 22.54 -47.75
CA LYS A 18 -5.20 21.24 -48.26
C LYS A 18 -4.67 20.88 -49.66
N ARG A 19 -4.19 21.86 -50.44
CA ARG A 19 -3.77 21.67 -51.84
C ARG A 19 -2.25 21.61 -52.02
N LYS A 20 -1.46 21.86 -50.99
CA LYS A 20 0.02 21.88 -51.07
C LYS A 20 0.60 20.74 -50.23
N LYS A 21 1.87 20.40 -50.50
CA LYS A 21 2.63 19.48 -49.64
C LYS A 21 2.61 20.02 -48.20
N PRO A 22 2.47 19.14 -47.19
CA PRO A 22 2.31 19.55 -45.81
C PRO A 22 3.54 20.28 -45.30
N PHE A 23 4.74 19.95 -45.77
CA PHE A 23 5.97 20.56 -45.31
C PHE A 23 6.57 21.53 -46.33
N ILE A 24 7.04 22.66 -45.81
CA ILE A 24 7.83 23.65 -46.53
C ILE A 24 9.30 23.38 -46.28
N LYS A 25 10.10 23.38 -47.36
CA LYS A 25 11.55 23.23 -47.30
C LYS A 25 12.23 24.59 -47.27
N ASP A 26 13.17 24.74 -46.36
CA ASP A 26 14.08 25.88 -46.33
C ASP A 26 14.97 25.84 -47.59
N PRO A 27 14.97 26.91 -48.43
CA PRO A 27 15.78 26.96 -49.65
C PRO A 27 17.28 26.79 -49.41
N LEU A 28 17.79 27.17 -48.23
CA LEU A 28 19.23 27.16 -47.93
C LEU A 28 19.68 25.82 -47.34
N SER A 29 18.88 25.24 -46.45
CA SER A 29 19.25 24.01 -45.74
C SER A 29 18.57 22.74 -46.26
N GLY A 30 17.53 22.88 -47.08
CA GLY A 30 16.68 21.77 -47.54
C GLY A 30 15.80 21.15 -46.44
N ALA A 31 15.92 21.64 -45.20
CA ALA A 31 15.18 21.12 -44.06
C ALA A 31 13.70 21.51 -44.13
N GLU A 32 12.83 20.54 -43.82
CA GLU A 32 11.41 20.76 -43.69
C GLU A 32 11.10 21.44 -42.35
N ARG A 33 10.11 22.34 -42.32
CA ARG A 33 9.65 23.00 -41.08
C ARG A 33 8.16 22.80 -40.85
N TYR A 34 7.75 22.69 -39.58
CA TYR A 34 6.34 22.70 -39.18
C TYR A 34 5.73 24.11 -39.26
N ALA A 35 4.42 24.17 -39.49
CA ALA A 35 3.63 25.39 -39.28
C ALA A 35 3.57 25.72 -37.78
N ARG A 36 3.48 27.00 -37.44
CA ARG A 36 3.40 27.48 -36.04
C ARG A 36 2.05 28.12 -35.70
N ASP A 37 1.58 27.91 -34.48
CA ASP A 37 0.43 28.66 -33.95
C ASP A 37 0.80 30.11 -33.59
N LYS A 38 -0.19 30.87 -33.10
CA LYS A 38 -0.03 32.28 -32.69
C LYS A 38 1.00 32.46 -31.56
N ASP A 39 1.17 31.44 -30.73
CA ASP A 39 2.04 31.47 -29.56
C ASP A 39 3.47 31.05 -29.95
N GLY A 40 3.62 30.39 -31.11
CA GLY A 40 4.89 29.93 -31.69
C GLY A 40 5.11 28.42 -31.61
N ASN A 41 4.13 27.65 -31.12
CA ASN A 41 4.22 26.19 -31.03
C ASN A 41 4.08 25.56 -32.41
N GLN A 42 4.87 24.52 -32.67
CA GLN A 42 4.81 23.78 -33.91
C GLN A 42 3.60 22.84 -33.93
N LEU A 43 2.90 22.82 -35.07
CA LEU A 43 1.68 22.05 -35.28
C LEU A 43 1.96 20.86 -36.20
N TYR A 44 1.37 19.71 -35.92
CA TYR A 44 1.41 18.57 -36.85
C TYR A 44 0.40 18.74 -38.00
N PRO A 45 0.76 18.33 -39.23
CA PRO A 45 -0.21 18.24 -40.30
C PRO A 45 -1.16 17.07 -40.06
N ASN A 46 -2.38 17.18 -40.60
CA ASN A 46 -3.33 16.07 -40.62
C ASN A 46 -3.00 15.13 -41.80
N SER A 47 -1.94 14.33 -41.64
CA SER A 47 -1.45 13.37 -42.64
C SER A 47 -0.98 12.07 -41.99
N GLU A 48 -1.01 10.96 -42.72
CA GLU A 48 -0.55 9.65 -42.21
C GLU A 48 0.91 9.65 -41.75
N LYS A 49 1.75 10.45 -42.43
CA LYS A 49 3.13 10.73 -41.99
C LYS A 49 3.20 12.18 -41.51
N PRO A 50 3.12 12.41 -40.18
CA PRO A 50 3.08 13.76 -39.64
C PRO A 50 4.49 14.35 -39.40
N PHE A 51 5.57 13.65 -39.74
CA PHE A 51 6.93 14.07 -39.38
C PHE A 51 7.63 14.89 -40.47
N ALA A 52 8.18 16.04 -40.07
CA ALA A 52 9.11 16.84 -40.88
C ALA A 52 10.52 16.25 -40.83
N ARG A 53 11.32 16.52 -41.87
CA ARG A 53 12.71 16.05 -41.98
C ARG A 53 13.75 17.15 -41.86
N ASN A 54 14.83 16.87 -41.15
CA ASN A 54 15.97 17.78 -41.04
C ASN A 54 16.85 17.77 -42.31
N LYS A 55 17.94 18.55 -42.31
CA LYS A 55 18.92 18.61 -43.41
C LYS A 55 19.59 17.27 -43.77
N HIS A 56 19.60 16.32 -42.83
CA HIS A 56 20.12 14.97 -43.01
C HIS A 56 19.02 13.97 -43.39
N ASN A 57 17.81 14.46 -43.71
CA ASN A 57 16.64 13.65 -44.05
C ASN A 57 16.14 12.77 -42.89
N GLU A 58 16.49 13.11 -41.65
CA GLU A 58 16.01 12.44 -40.43
C GLU A 58 14.70 13.07 -39.96
N GLU A 59 13.73 12.23 -39.61
CA GLU A 59 12.43 12.66 -39.09
C GLU A 59 12.56 13.18 -37.64
N TYR A 60 11.86 14.26 -37.31
CA TYR A 60 11.92 14.85 -35.97
C TYR A 60 10.55 15.33 -35.48
N TYR A 61 10.36 15.40 -34.16
CA TYR A 61 9.09 15.80 -33.53
C TYR A 61 8.89 17.32 -33.53
N ALA A 62 7.64 17.75 -33.63
CA ALA A 62 7.22 19.13 -33.40
C ALA A 62 7.51 19.56 -31.95
N ARG A 63 7.90 20.83 -31.79
CA ARG A 63 8.27 21.45 -30.52
C ARG A 63 7.34 22.59 -30.12
N ASP A 64 7.11 22.74 -28.83
CA ASP A 64 6.49 23.93 -28.27
C ASP A 64 7.49 25.10 -28.21
N VAL A 65 7.01 26.29 -27.83
CA VAL A 65 7.83 27.51 -27.64
C VAL A 65 8.97 27.32 -26.65
N GLN A 66 8.78 26.45 -25.66
CA GLN A 66 9.77 26.15 -24.63
C GLN A 66 10.81 25.13 -25.13
N GLY A 67 10.63 24.56 -26.33
CA GLY A 67 11.50 23.56 -26.91
C GLY A 67 11.18 22.11 -26.53
N ASN A 68 10.04 21.85 -25.86
CA ASN A 68 9.61 20.48 -25.58
C ASN A 68 9.01 19.84 -26.84
N GLU A 69 9.52 18.68 -27.20
CA GLU A 69 8.98 17.85 -28.26
C GLU A 69 7.73 17.11 -27.81
N TRP A 70 6.79 16.87 -28.72
CA TRP A 70 5.58 16.11 -28.40
C TRP A 70 5.15 15.14 -29.49
N TYR A 71 4.52 14.03 -29.11
CA TYR A 71 4.08 13.00 -30.05
C TYR A 71 2.79 13.41 -30.77
N PRO A 72 2.68 13.22 -32.09
CA PRO A 72 1.41 13.37 -32.80
C PRO A 72 0.43 12.30 -32.33
N LEU A 73 -0.84 12.66 -32.15
CA LEU A 73 -1.91 11.73 -31.79
C LEU A 73 -2.70 11.35 -33.05
N GLN A 74 -2.72 10.07 -33.40
CA GLN A 74 -3.55 9.54 -34.49
C GLN A 74 -4.30 8.30 -34.02
N HIS A 75 -5.58 8.19 -34.37
CA HIS A 75 -6.46 7.09 -33.95
C HIS A 75 -6.40 6.80 -32.43
N GLY A 76 -6.19 7.87 -31.65
CA GLY A 76 -6.12 7.81 -30.19
C GLY A 76 -4.81 7.24 -29.59
N LYS A 77 -3.76 7.03 -30.39
CA LYS A 77 -2.42 6.64 -29.93
C LYS A 77 -1.36 7.61 -30.42
N SER A 78 -0.29 7.75 -29.65
CA SER A 78 0.89 8.53 -30.06
C SER A 78 1.61 7.80 -31.20
N VAL A 79 1.88 8.51 -32.30
CA VAL A 79 2.68 8.02 -33.41
C VAL A 79 4.15 8.29 -33.12
N ILE A 80 5.01 7.32 -33.43
CA ILE A 80 6.40 7.30 -32.99
C ILE A 80 7.29 7.09 -34.21
N ILE A 81 8.39 7.83 -34.26
CA ILE A 81 9.41 7.70 -35.29
C ILE A 81 10.24 6.45 -34.97
N GLN A 82 10.33 5.55 -35.93
CA GLN A 82 11.07 4.30 -35.82
C GLN A 82 12.03 4.15 -37.01
N ASP A 83 13.29 3.82 -36.72
CA ASP A 83 14.30 3.55 -37.73
C ASP A 83 14.07 2.20 -38.42
N THR A 84 14.70 2.00 -39.58
CA THR A 84 14.72 0.71 -40.31
C THR A 84 15.29 -0.43 -39.46
N ASN A 85 16.19 -0.10 -38.52
CA ASN A 85 16.78 -1.03 -37.55
C ASN A 85 15.89 -1.28 -36.30
N GLY A 86 14.66 -0.78 -36.28
CA GLY A 86 13.75 -0.95 -35.14
C GLY A 86 14.08 -0.13 -33.90
N ARG A 87 14.87 0.95 -34.05
CA ARG A 87 15.16 1.89 -32.96
C ARG A 87 14.07 2.95 -32.88
N PHE A 88 13.51 3.15 -31.68
CA PHE A 88 12.55 4.21 -31.43
C PHE A 88 13.25 5.54 -31.15
N TYR A 89 12.78 6.62 -31.77
CA TYR A 89 13.14 7.98 -31.40
C TYR A 89 12.07 8.51 -30.43
N LEU A 90 12.51 8.96 -29.26
CA LEU A 90 11.63 9.42 -28.21
C LEU A 90 11.58 10.95 -28.19
N ALA A 91 10.39 11.50 -27.92
CA ALA A 91 10.23 12.93 -27.72
C ALA A 91 10.97 13.39 -26.46
N LYS A 92 11.73 14.47 -26.57
CA LYS A 92 12.51 15.06 -25.47
C LYS A 92 11.87 16.33 -24.95
N ARG A 93 12.03 16.57 -23.65
CA ARG A 93 11.73 17.88 -23.04
C ARG A 93 12.85 18.87 -23.37
N SER A 94 12.61 20.14 -23.09
CA SER A 94 13.61 21.21 -23.25
C SER A 94 14.90 20.98 -22.46
N ASP A 95 14.81 20.22 -21.36
CA ASP A 95 15.93 19.77 -20.53
C ASP A 95 16.66 18.52 -21.07
N GLY A 96 16.27 18.03 -22.25
CA GLY A 96 16.84 16.84 -22.88
C GLY A 96 16.30 15.50 -22.38
N ARG A 97 15.43 15.47 -21.36
CA ARG A 97 14.85 14.22 -20.83
C ARG A 97 13.84 13.62 -21.79
N GLU A 98 14.01 12.33 -22.05
CA GLU A 98 13.08 11.54 -22.85
C GLU A 98 11.78 11.28 -22.09
N ARG A 99 10.67 11.17 -22.83
CA ARG A 99 9.34 10.92 -22.23
C ARG A 99 8.58 9.83 -22.97
N TYR A 100 7.74 9.10 -22.26
CA TYR A 100 6.90 8.07 -22.85
C TYR A 100 5.80 8.63 -23.75
N PRO A 101 5.40 7.87 -24.79
CA PRO A 101 4.22 8.17 -25.59
C PRO A 101 2.93 8.06 -24.76
N ARG A 102 1.88 8.78 -25.16
CA ARG A 102 0.60 8.86 -24.47
C ARG A 102 -0.58 8.44 -25.34
N ASP A 103 -1.58 7.82 -24.72
CA ASP A 103 -2.87 7.58 -25.36
C ASP A 103 -3.76 8.84 -25.36
N ALA A 104 -4.89 8.81 -26.08
CA ALA A 104 -5.88 9.91 -26.09
C ALA A 104 -6.43 10.27 -24.69
N LYS A 105 -6.35 9.34 -23.74
CA LYS A 105 -6.79 9.55 -22.36
C LYS A 105 -5.69 10.20 -21.50
N GLY A 106 -4.50 10.42 -22.06
CA GLY A 106 -3.36 11.02 -21.40
C GLY A 106 -2.52 10.05 -20.56
N ASN A 107 -2.70 8.74 -20.73
CA ASN A 107 -1.89 7.73 -20.05
C ASN A 107 -0.64 7.40 -20.86
N GLU A 108 0.50 7.36 -20.18
CA GLU A 108 1.77 6.93 -20.75
C GLU A 108 1.82 5.42 -20.92
N TYR A 109 2.49 4.93 -21.97
CA TYR A 109 2.70 3.50 -22.20
C TYR A 109 4.14 3.20 -22.59
N TYR A 110 4.58 1.98 -22.27
CA TYR A 110 5.90 1.50 -22.63
C TYR A 110 5.97 1.15 -24.11
N LEU A 111 7.10 1.42 -24.73
CA LEU A 111 7.44 0.85 -26.03
C LEU A 111 8.07 -0.51 -25.83
N GLN A 112 7.75 -1.46 -26.70
CA GLN A 112 8.32 -2.80 -26.64
C GLN A 112 9.37 -2.96 -27.72
N LYS A 113 10.56 -3.39 -27.32
CA LYS A 113 11.62 -3.83 -28.23
C LYS A 113 11.97 -5.27 -27.88
N ASP A 114 11.85 -6.17 -28.86
CA ASP A 114 12.13 -7.61 -28.68
C ASP A 114 11.35 -8.23 -27.50
N GLY A 115 10.08 -7.81 -27.34
CA GLY A 115 9.20 -8.26 -26.26
C GLY A 115 9.47 -7.65 -24.88
N LYS A 116 10.48 -6.77 -24.73
CA LYS A 116 10.82 -6.12 -23.46
C LYS A 116 10.39 -4.65 -23.44
N PRO A 117 9.87 -4.12 -22.31
CA PRO A 117 9.54 -2.71 -22.19
C PRO A 117 10.82 -1.86 -22.17
N LEU A 118 10.88 -0.85 -23.04
CA LEU A 118 11.92 0.16 -23.06
C LEU A 118 11.76 1.06 -21.84
N LEU A 119 12.75 1.06 -20.94
CA LEU A 119 12.76 1.90 -19.74
C LEU A 119 13.59 3.16 -19.96
N LEU A 120 12.96 4.32 -19.76
CA LEU A 120 13.63 5.62 -19.82
C LEU A 120 14.42 5.88 -18.54
N ARG A 121 15.47 6.68 -18.61
CA ARG A 121 16.26 7.10 -17.44
C ARG A 121 16.05 8.58 -17.15
N LYS A 122 16.02 8.91 -15.86
CA LYS A 122 16.07 10.28 -15.34
C LYS A 122 17.52 10.77 -15.30
N ALA A 123 17.69 12.08 -15.09
CA ALA A 123 19.01 12.71 -14.97
C ALA A 123 19.86 12.14 -13.80
N ASN A 124 19.22 11.63 -12.75
CA ASN A 124 19.88 11.00 -11.60
C ASN A 124 20.22 9.51 -11.82
N GLY A 125 20.03 8.98 -13.04
CA GLY A 125 20.31 7.57 -13.37
C GLY A 125 19.18 6.58 -13.04
N GLU A 126 18.13 7.00 -12.32
CA GLU A 126 16.98 6.15 -12.01
C GLU A 126 16.10 5.90 -13.23
N TYR A 127 15.40 4.77 -13.25
CA TYR A 127 14.38 4.51 -14.26
C TYR A 127 13.15 5.41 -14.06
N TYR A 128 12.69 6.03 -15.15
CA TYR A 128 11.40 6.70 -15.25
C TYR A 128 10.37 5.67 -15.72
N LEU A 129 9.29 5.52 -14.96
CA LEU A 129 8.22 4.57 -15.22
C LEU A 129 7.04 5.29 -15.87
N ALA A 130 6.36 4.63 -16.81
CA ALA A 130 5.19 5.17 -17.48
C ALA A 130 4.06 5.39 -16.46
N ARG A 131 3.41 6.55 -16.50
CA ARG A 131 2.35 6.95 -15.56
C ARG A 131 0.99 7.06 -16.22
N ASN A 132 -0.08 6.87 -15.46
CA ASN A 132 -1.42 7.25 -15.89
C ASN A 132 -1.60 8.79 -15.85
N ARG A 133 -2.74 9.29 -16.35
CA ARG A 133 -3.06 10.74 -16.32
C ARG A 133 -2.98 11.37 -14.92
N LYS A 134 -3.18 10.57 -13.85
CA LYS A 134 -3.12 11.01 -12.45
C LYS A 134 -1.71 10.96 -11.86
N GLY A 135 -0.68 10.63 -12.64
CA GLY A 135 0.70 10.60 -12.18
C GLY A 135 1.11 9.32 -11.44
N ILE A 136 0.23 8.32 -11.38
CA ILE A 136 0.53 7.02 -10.75
C ILE A 136 1.28 6.17 -11.77
N SER A 137 2.44 5.64 -11.37
CA SER A 137 3.19 4.66 -12.16
C SER A 137 2.27 3.50 -12.53
N ARG A 138 2.18 3.16 -13.83
CA ARG A 138 1.53 1.94 -14.32
C ARG A 138 2.19 0.67 -13.76
N GLN A 139 3.39 0.80 -13.17
CA GLN A 139 4.10 -0.29 -12.52
C GLN A 139 3.67 -0.54 -11.06
N TYR A 140 2.76 0.26 -10.47
CA TYR A 140 2.02 -0.24 -9.31
C TYR A 140 0.97 -1.24 -9.82
N PHE A 141 1.43 -2.50 -9.96
CA PHE A 141 0.64 -3.72 -10.22
C PHE A 141 0.07 -3.89 -11.63
N GLY A 142 0.93 -3.78 -12.66
CA GLY A 142 0.51 -3.95 -14.06
C GLY A 142 0.53 -5.40 -14.57
N GLU A 143 1.50 -6.22 -14.15
CA GLU A 143 1.64 -7.61 -14.58
C GLU A 143 1.90 -8.47 -13.35
N ASN A 144 0.90 -9.28 -12.99
CA ASN A 144 0.89 -10.02 -11.71
C ASN A 144 1.88 -11.20 -11.70
N ILE A 145 2.12 -11.78 -12.87
CA ILE A 145 2.93 -12.98 -13.08
C ILE A 145 3.42 -12.98 -14.53
N HIS A 146 4.66 -13.42 -14.75
CA HIS A 146 5.22 -13.63 -16.08
C HIS A 146 5.81 -15.02 -16.20
N CYS A 147 5.25 -15.83 -17.07
CA CYS A 147 5.67 -17.21 -17.29
C CYS A 147 6.53 -17.36 -18.54
N GLN A 148 7.56 -18.20 -18.49
CA GLN A 148 8.38 -18.50 -19.65
C GLN A 148 7.67 -19.50 -20.58
N LEU A 149 7.52 -19.14 -21.86
CA LEU A 149 7.02 -20.03 -22.91
C LEU A 149 8.15 -20.89 -23.47
N ASP A 150 8.30 -22.12 -22.98
CA ASP A 150 9.29 -23.07 -23.52
C ASP A 150 8.75 -23.75 -24.80
N GLY A 151 8.69 -23.02 -25.92
CA GLY A 151 8.37 -23.57 -27.25
C GLY A 151 6.90 -23.97 -27.49
N HIS A 152 6.01 -23.70 -26.52
CA HIS A 152 4.59 -24.03 -26.62
C HIS A 152 3.79 -22.99 -27.42
N LYS A 153 2.80 -23.43 -28.21
CA LYS A 153 1.87 -22.57 -29.00
C LYS A 153 0.77 -21.92 -28.13
N VAL A 154 1.11 -21.44 -26.94
CA VAL A 154 0.16 -20.77 -26.03
C VAL A 154 0.46 -19.28 -26.00
N SER A 155 -0.57 -18.43 -26.00
CA SER A 155 -0.37 -16.99 -25.90
C SER A 155 0.09 -16.61 -24.49
N GLN A 156 1.16 -15.80 -24.40
CA GLN A 156 1.77 -15.33 -23.15
C GLN A 156 0.73 -14.76 -22.16
N SER A 157 -0.13 -13.86 -22.64
CA SER A 157 -1.15 -13.19 -21.83
C SER A 157 -2.19 -14.16 -21.26
N PHE A 158 -2.54 -15.21 -22.00
CA PHE A 158 -3.47 -16.24 -21.53
C PHE A 158 -2.82 -17.12 -20.46
N LEU A 159 -1.58 -17.55 -20.69
CA LEU A 159 -0.81 -18.34 -19.74
C LEU A 159 -0.63 -17.59 -18.41
N ASP A 160 -0.20 -16.33 -18.48
CA ASP A 160 0.00 -15.48 -17.31
C ASP A 160 -1.31 -15.34 -16.51
N THR A 161 -2.43 -15.08 -17.19
CA THR A 161 -3.75 -14.97 -16.53
C THR A 161 -4.17 -16.29 -15.90
N LYS A 162 -3.99 -17.41 -16.60
CA LYS A 162 -4.39 -18.74 -16.12
C LYS A 162 -3.56 -19.17 -14.91
N CYS A 163 -2.25 -18.93 -14.94
CA CYS A 163 -1.34 -19.21 -13.84
C CYS A 163 -1.59 -18.31 -12.63
N PHE A 164 -1.99 -17.05 -12.84
CA PHE A 164 -2.42 -16.18 -11.75
C PHE A 164 -3.70 -16.70 -11.04
N ILE A 165 -4.66 -17.24 -11.81
CA ILE A 165 -5.93 -17.72 -11.27
C ILE A 165 -5.77 -19.07 -10.55
N ASN A 166 -5.07 -20.01 -11.19
CA ASN A 166 -4.89 -21.36 -10.64
C ASN A 166 -3.85 -21.42 -9.51
N GLY A 167 -3.00 -20.39 -9.40
CA GLY A 167 -1.90 -20.36 -8.45
C GLY A 167 -0.63 -21.03 -8.98
N THR A 168 0.42 -20.92 -8.19
CA THR A 168 1.75 -21.47 -8.49
C THR A 168 2.21 -22.37 -7.36
N LEU A 169 3.19 -23.22 -7.59
CA LEU A 169 3.80 -24.06 -6.57
C LEU A 169 5.32 -23.89 -6.57
N THR A 170 5.93 -24.05 -5.40
CA THR A 170 7.38 -24.18 -5.30
C THR A 170 7.72 -25.59 -4.85
N ASN A 171 8.43 -26.29 -5.72
CA ASN A 171 9.07 -27.55 -5.40
C ASN A 171 10.45 -27.23 -4.83
N PHE A 172 10.63 -27.46 -3.53
CA PHE A 172 11.97 -27.42 -2.92
C PHE A 172 12.81 -28.66 -3.25
N SER A 173 12.24 -29.59 -4.00
CA SER A 173 12.94 -30.69 -4.66
C SER A 173 13.81 -30.14 -5.81
N GLY A 174 14.97 -29.61 -5.45
CA GLY A 174 16.17 -29.94 -6.19
C GLY A 174 16.32 -31.47 -6.20
N VAL A 175 16.93 -32.01 -7.24
CA VAL A 175 16.98 -33.44 -7.65
C VAL A 175 17.52 -34.43 -6.59
N GLU A 176 17.70 -34.06 -5.31
CA GLU A 176 18.33 -34.93 -4.30
C GLU A 176 17.51 -35.28 -3.05
N ASN A 177 16.31 -34.73 -2.79
CA ASN A 177 15.53 -35.16 -1.60
C ASN A 177 14.00 -35.10 -1.80
N PRO A 178 13.29 -36.26 -1.85
CA PRO A 178 11.83 -36.33 -2.06
C PRO A 178 10.98 -36.02 -0.82
N ILE A 179 11.57 -35.50 0.27
CA ILE A 179 10.92 -35.36 1.58
C ILE A 179 10.33 -33.96 1.80
N LEU A 180 10.74 -32.95 1.03
CA LEU A 180 10.23 -31.59 1.24
C LEU A 180 8.82 -31.38 0.63
N PRO A 181 7.88 -30.76 1.38
CA PRO A 181 6.51 -30.58 0.93
C PRO A 181 6.43 -29.57 -0.22
N VAL A 182 5.56 -29.88 -1.19
CA VAL A 182 5.16 -28.94 -2.24
C VAL A 182 4.33 -27.84 -1.61
N LEU A 183 4.80 -26.60 -1.68
CA LEU A 183 4.08 -25.44 -1.16
C LEU A 183 3.27 -24.78 -2.29
N TYR A 184 1.96 -24.69 -2.10
CA TYR A 184 1.04 -24.04 -3.03
C TYR A 184 0.86 -22.57 -2.67
N HIS A 185 0.95 -21.72 -3.68
CA HIS A 185 0.81 -20.28 -3.60
C HIS A 185 -0.41 -19.83 -4.41
N ASP A 186 -1.58 -19.95 -3.77
CA ASP A 186 -2.91 -19.57 -4.28
C ASP A 186 -3.52 -18.38 -3.52
N TYR A 187 -2.75 -17.76 -2.62
CA TYR A 187 -3.21 -16.71 -1.72
C TYR A 187 -3.39 -15.33 -2.37
N TYR A 188 -2.85 -15.10 -3.58
CA TYR A 188 -2.75 -13.76 -4.19
C TYR A 188 -4.08 -13.01 -4.30
N GLN A 189 -5.16 -13.74 -4.56
CA GLN A 189 -6.52 -13.18 -4.69
C GLN A 189 -7.07 -12.72 -3.33
N TRP A 190 -6.60 -13.33 -2.24
CA TRP A 190 -7.18 -13.20 -0.92
C TRP A 190 -6.39 -12.27 0.00
N VAL A 191 -5.08 -12.05 -0.24
CA VAL A 191 -4.22 -11.23 0.64
C VAL A 191 -4.86 -9.89 0.99
N SER A 192 -5.34 -9.14 -0.01
CA SER A 192 -5.95 -7.82 0.20
C SER A 192 -7.23 -7.89 1.03
N ILE A 193 -8.05 -8.92 0.81
CA ILE A 193 -9.30 -9.14 1.55
C ILE A 193 -8.99 -9.52 3.00
N VAL A 194 -8.01 -10.41 3.21
CA VAL A 194 -7.56 -10.80 4.55
C VAL A 194 -7.04 -9.58 5.31
N LEU A 195 -6.12 -8.81 4.75
CA LEU A 195 -5.59 -7.60 5.42
C LEU A 195 -6.70 -6.59 5.78
N LEU A 196 -7.70 -6.42 4.92
CA LEU A 196 -8.85 -5.57 5.20
C LEU A 196 -9.69 -6.12 6.36
N LEU A 197 -10.01 -7.41 6.35
CA LEU A 197 -10.77 -8.06 7.41
C LEU A 197 -10.01 -8.02 8.74
N GLN A 198 -8.70 -8.19 8.73
CA GLN A 198 -7.85 -8.04 9.92
C GLN A 198 -7.92 -6.61 10.47
N ALA A 199 -7.76 -5.60 9.62
CA ALA A 199 -7.85 -4.21 10.03
C ALA A 199 -9.22 -3.87 10.66
N LEU A 200 -10.31 -4.34 10.04
CA LEU A 200 -11.66 -4.19 10.59
C LEU A 200 -11.81 -4.92 11.92
N SER A 201 -11.28 -6.14 12.01
CA SER A 201 -11.34 -6.96 13.22
C SER A 201 -10.62 -6.31 14.40
N PHE A 202 -9.47 -5.65 14.20
CA PHE A 202 -8.80 -4.87 15.24
C PHE A 202 -9.55 -3.58 15.63
N HIS A 203 -10.33 -3.01 14.71
CA HIS A 203 -11.08 -1.78 14.99
C HIS A 203 -12.35 -2.03 15.81
N LEU A 204 -12.99 -3.19 15.65
CA LEU A 204 -14.30 -3.50 16.25
C LEU A 204 -14.28 -3.54 17.79
N PRO A 205 -13.35 -4.24 18.48
CA PRO A 205 -13.31 -4.28 19.93
C PRO A 205 -13.19 -2.89 20.56
N PHE A 206 -12.34 -2.02 19.98
CA PHE A 206 -12.16 -0.65 20.45
C PHE A 206 -13.46 0.16 20.33
N ARG A 207 -14.16 0.05 19.20
CA ARG A 207 -15.43 0.76 18.99
C ARG A 207 -16.55 0.29 19.92
N LEU A 208 -16.68 -1.02 20.12
CA LEU A 208 -17.68 -1.60 21.01
C LEU A 208 -17.42 -1.17 22.46
N TYR A 209 -16.18 -1.31 22.92
CA TYR A 209 -15.80 -0.90 24.26
C TYR A 209 -15.97 0.61 24.49
N SER A 210 -15.55 1.43 23.54
CA SER A 210 -15.68 2.89 23.65
C SER A 210 -17.14 3.32 23.82
N LYS A 211 -18.09 2.67 23.14
CA LYS A 211 -19.53 2.94 23.31
C LYS A 211 -20.03 2.51 24.69
N THR A 212 -19.70 1.30 25.13
CA THR A 212 -20.10 0.81 26.46
C THR A 212 -19.56 1.70 27.58
N LEU A 213 -18.31 2.13 27.46
CA LEU A 213 -17.68 3.01 28.43
C LEU A 213 -18.29 4.42 28.41
N HIS A 214 -18.58 4.97 27.22
CA HIS A 214 -19.21 6.27 27.10
C HIS A 214 -20.60 6.30 27.74
N SER A 215 -21.42 5.26 27.50
CA SER A 215 -22.74 5.11 28.13
C SER A 215 -22.63 5.07 29.65
N TYR A 216 -21.66 4.30 30.17
CA TYR A 216 -21.41 4.18 31.61
C TYR A 216 -20.98 5.52 32.24
N VAL A 217 -20.09 6.27 31.59
CA VAL A 217 -19.67 7.59 32.11
C VAL A 217 -20.78 8.63 31.99
N GLN A 218 -21.62 8.53 30.96
CA GLN A 218 -22.77 9.41 30.77
C GLN A 218 -23.84 9.21 31.86
N GLU A 219 -24.14 7.97 32.23
CA GLU A 219 -24.99 7.67 33.39
C GLU A 219 -24.45 8.29 34.68
N LEU A 220 -23.12 8.29 34.86
CA LEU A 220 -22.46 8.92 36.01
C LEU A 220 -22.44 10.47 35.95
N THR A 221 -22.65 11.09 34.78
CA THR A 221 -22.59 12.56 34.60
C THR A 221 -23.95 13.25 34.45
N ILE A 222 -25.04 12.50 34.19
CA ILE A 222 -26.39 13.07 34.03
C ILE A 222 -27.05 13.46 35.37
N GLN A 223 -26.54 12.97 36.51
CA GLN A 223 -26.81 13.66 37.77
C GLN A 223 -26.05 15.00 37.75
N LYS A 224 -26.77 16.12 37.58
CA LYS A 224 -26.24 17.48 37.71
C LYS A 224 -25.60 17.63 39.09
N VAL A 225 -24.28 17.56 39.13
CA VAL A 225 -23.48 17.62 40.36
C VAL A 225 -23.09 19.07 40.64
N GLU A 226 -23.62 19.62 41.73
CA GLU A 226 -23.14 20.86 42.31
C GLU A 226 -21.67 20.72 42.78
N PRO A 227 -20.90 21.81 42.96
CA PRO A 227 -19.50 21.78 43.39
C PRO A 227 -19.25 21.06 44.73
N SER A 228 -20.27 20.89 45.57
CA SER A 228 -20.25 20.16 46.84
C SER A 228 -20.43 18.63 46.66
N GLU A 229 -20.90 18.17 45.51
CA GLU A 229 -21.24 16.77 45.22
C GLU A 229 -20.13 15.98 44.49
N TYR A 230 -18.99 16.61 44.19
CA TYR A 230 -17.80 15.86 43.73
C TYR A 230 -17.37 14.78 44.72
N ASP A 231 -17.65 14.97 46.01
CA ASP A 231 -17.44 13.93 47.04
C ASP A 231 -18.43 12.78 46.91
N ARG A 232 -19.69 13.03 46.50
CA ARG A 232 -20.65 11.96 46.19
C ARG A 232 -20.25 11.18 44.94
N VAL A 233 -19.78 11.84 43.87
CA VAL A 233 -19.30 11.13 42.67
C VAL A 233 -18.07 10.29 43.01
N PHE A 234 -17.11 10.84 43.77
CA PHE A 234 -15.95 10.11 44.23
C PHE A 234 -16.34 8.93 45.15
N GLN A 235 -17.27 9.14 46.10
CA GLN A 235 -17.80 8.10 46.98
C GLN A 235 -18.63 7.05 46.23
N VAL A 236 -19.41 7.40 45.22
CA VAL A 236 -20.19 6.43 44.41
C VAL A 236 -19.24 5.59 43.56
N ILE A 237 -18.20 6.19 42.96
CA ILE A 237 -17.18 5.47 42.19
C ILE A 237 -16.36 4.53 43.09
N THR A 238 -16.02 4.96 44.31
CA THR A 238 -15.21 4.18 45.26
C THR A 238 -16.01 3.15 46.06
N ALA A 239 -17.26 3.43 46.42
CA ALA A 239 -18.08 2.58 47.28
C ALA A 239 -18.95 1.56 46.54
N SER A 240 -19.42 1.85 45.31
CA SER A 240 -20.55 1.09 44.74
C SER A 240 -20.23 0.08 43.61
N GLN A 241 -19.10 0.12 42.91
CA GLN A 241 -18.98 -0.66 41.66
C GLN A 241 -17.58 -1.20 41.29
N GLY A 242 -16.58 -1.11 42.18
CA GLY A 242 -15.20 -1.50 41.86
C GLY A 242 -15.05 -2.95 41.36
N HIS A 243 -15.79 -3.91 41.94
CA HIS A 243 -15.70 -5.32 41.56
C HIS A 243 -16.21 -5.59 40.13
N GLY A 244 -17.34 -5.00 39.73
CA GLY A 244 -17.92 -5.21 38.40
C GLY A 244 -17.10 -4.59 37.27
N MET A 245 -16.51 -3.42 37.52
CA MET A 245 -15.65 -2.74 36.53
C MET A 245 -14.32 -3.47 36.35
N PHE A 246 -13.76 -4.03 37.42
CA PHE A 246 -12.57 -4.89 37.38
C PHE A 246 -12.73 -6.04 36.41
N TRP A 247 -13.77 -6.86 36.61
CA TRP A 247 -14.00 -8.04 35.82
C TRP A 247 -14.26 -7.67 34.36
N LYS A 248 -15.00 -6.58 34.09
CA LYS A 248 -15.20 -6.07 32.72
C LYS A 248 -13.90 -5.67 32.02
N LEU A 249 -12.99 -4.98 32.73
CA LEU A 249 -11.68 -4.58 32.18
C LEU A 249 -10.77 -5.80 31.96
N TRP A 250 -10.71 -6.71 32.92
CA TRP A 250 -9.95 -7.95 32.81
C TRP A 250 -10.46 -8.84 31.67
N THR A 251 -11.78 -9.00 31.54
CA THR A 251 -12.38 -9.72 30.42
C THR A 251 -12.01 -9.08 29.09
N LEU A 252 -12.00 -7.74 28.98
CA LEU A 252 -11.60 -7.06 27.76
C LEU A 252 -10.14 -7.30 27.40
N GLU A 253 -9.24 -7.27 28.37
CA GLU A 253 -7.82 -7.57 28.13
C GLU A 253 -7.61 -9.01 27.70
N CYS A 254 -8.29 -9.96 28.35
CA CYS A 254 -8.27 -11.36 27.92
C CYS A 254 -8.86 -11.54 26.50
N VAL A 255 -9.94 -10.83 26.17
CA VAL A 255 -10.52 -10.83 24.81
C VAL A 255 -9.56 -10.24 23.79
N TYR A 256 -8.84 -9.16 24.13
CA TYR A 256 -7.84 -8.58 23.26
C TYR A 256 -6.64 -9.52 23.06
N ALA A 257 -6.15 -10.15 24.12
CA ALA A 257 -5.08 -11.15 24.05
C ALA A 257 -5.49 -12.34 23.17
N ALA A 258 -6.69 -12.88 23.40
CA ALA A 258 -7.25 -13.97 22.60
C ALA A 258 -7.45 -13.55 21.14
N HIS A 259 -7.89 -12.31 20.90
CA HIS A 259 -8.03 -11.74 19.55
C HIS A 259 -6.69 -11.63 18.84
N LEU A 260 -5.65 -11.09 19.49
CA LEU A 260 -4.31 -10.99 18.92
C LEU A 260 -3.72 -12.37 18.59
N LEU A 261 -3.85 -13.34 19.50
CA LEU A 261 -3.42 -14.72 19.26
C LEU A 261 -4.20 -15.37 18.10
N CYS A 262 -5.53 -15.18 18.06
CA CYS A 262 -6.38 -15.65 16.97
C CYS A 262 -5.94 -15.06 15.63
N GLN A 263 -5.59 -13.76 15.57
CA GLN A 263 -5.12 -13.12 14.35
C GLN A 263 -3.77 -13.69 13.85
N ILE A 264 -2.86 -14.02 14.77
CA ILE A 264 -1.58 -14.68 14.43
C ILE A 264 -1.86 -16.10 13.90
N VAL A 265 -2.72 -16.86 14.57
CA VAL A 265 -3.10 -18.22 14.13
C VAL A 265 -3.81 -18.18 12.77
N LEU A 266 -4.71 -17.22 12.54
CA LEU A 266 -5.41 -17.07 11.26
C LEU A 266 -4.44 -16.78 10.11
N LEU A 267 -3.40 -15.97 10.33
CA LEU A 267 -2.35 -15.77 9.32
C LEU A 267 -1.57 -17.06 9.06
N ASN A 268 -1.23 -17.81 10.11
CA ASN A 268 -0.53 -19.09 9.95
C ASN A 268 -1.40 -20.13 9.22
N VAL A 269 -2.70 -20.19 9.51
CA VAL A 269 -3.65 -21.06 8.79
C VAL A 269 -3.78 -20.61 7.34
N PHE A 270 -3.86 -19.31 7.08
CA PHE A 270 -3.95 -18.78 5.72
C PHE A 270 -2.74 -19.16 4.85
N PHE A 271 -1.54 -19.14 5.43
CA PHE A 271 -0.29 -19.36 4.68
C PHE A 271 0.24 -20.79 4.73
N HIS A 272 0.32 -21.38 5.92
CA HIS A 272 0.87 -22.72 6.11
C HIS A 272 -0.20 -23.80 6.12
N ARG A 273 -1.49 -23.43 6.20
CA ARG A 273 -2.60 -24.36 6.46
C ARG A 273 -2.42 -25.14 7.78
N VAL A 274 -1.73 -24.53 8.73
CA VAL A 274 -1.43 -25.11 10.06
C VAL A 274 -2.04 -24.27 11.17
N TRP A 275 -2.73 -24.94 12.10
CA TRP A 275 -3.32 -24.35 13.31
C TRP A 275 -2.30 -24.27 14.46
N SER A 276 -1.10 -23.75 14.21
CA SER A 276 -0.03 -23.70 15.22
C SER A 276 0.71 -22.37 15.20
N LEU A 277 1.20 -21.96 16.37
CA LEU A 277 2.10 -20.82 16.54
C LEU A 277 3.55 -21.15 16.15
N SER A 278 3.91 -22.43 16.09
CA SER A 278 5.27 -22.87 15.75
C SER A 278 5.74 -22.43 14.37
N SER A 279 4.80 -22.21 13.45
CA SER A 279 5.08 -21.74 12.09
C SER A 279 5.23 -20.21 11.99
N TRP A 280 5.03 -19.48 13.09
CA TRP A 280 5.21 -18.03 13.13
C TRP A 280 6.69 -17.66 13.22
N SER A 281 7.39 -17.72 12.09
CA SER A 281 8.82 -17.39 12.01
C SER A 281 9.13 -16.40 10.90
N TRP A 282 10.00 -15.43 11.20
CA TRP A 282 10.53 -14.48 10.23
C TRP A 282 11.36 -15.18 9.14
N SER A 283 12.02 -16.29 9.49
CA SER A 283 12.80 -17.08 8.54
C SER A 283 11.94 -17.82 7.52
N ALA A 284 10.64 -18.02 7.80
CA ALA A 284 9.71 -18.67 6.88
C ALA A 284 9.14 -17.71 5.82
N ILE A 285 9.20 -16.39 6.05
CA ILE A 285 8.61 -15.39 5.15
C ILE A 285 9.18 -15.46 3.71
N PRO A 286 10.50 -15.56 3.47
CA PRO A 286 11.04 -15.70 2.11
C PRO A 286 10.60 -16.99 1.41
N MET A 287 10.37 -18.07 2.18
CA MET A 287 9.90 -19.35 1.68
C MET A 287 8.42 -19.30 1.26
N LEU A 288 7.62 -18.51 2.01
CA LEU A 288 6.21 -18.30 1.75
C LEU A 288 5.96 -17.38 0.54
N PHE A 289 6.83 -16.40 0.33
CA PHE A 289 6.73 -15.44 -0.77
C PHE A 289 7.96 -15.51 -1.69
N PRO A 290 8.09 -16.58 -2.50
CA PRO A 290 9.20 -16.76 -3.40
C PRO A 290 9.07 -15.82 -4.61
N ASP A 291 10.21 -15.39 -5.16
CA ASP A 291 10.24 -14.54 -6.38
C ASP A 291 10.01 -15.35 -7.67
N MET A 292 10.12 -16.69 -7.60
CA MET A 292 9.91 -17.64 -8.71
C MET A 292 9.04 -18.82 -8.27
N GLY A 293 8.21 -19.32 -9.17
CA GLY A 293 7.32 -20.45 -8.92
C GLY A 293 7.00 -21.21 -10.21
N THR A 294 6.52 -22.43 -10.06
CA THR A 294 6.12 -23.30 -11.17
C THR A 294 4.61 -23.30 -11.27
N CYS A 295 4.07 -23.08 -12.46
CA CYS A 295 2.66 -23.22 -12.79
C CYS A 295 2.44 -24.54 -13.53
N LEU A 296 1.46 -25.32 -13.08
CA LEU A 296 1.00 -26.52 -13.79
C LEU A 296 -0.25 -26.15 -14.58
N TYR A 297 -0.16 -26.27 -15.90
CA TYR A 297 -1.30 -26.01 -16.77
C TYR A 297 -1.43 -27.09 -17.83
N ASP A 298 -2.56 -27.81 -17.79
CA ASP A 298 -2.93 -28.76 -18.82
C ASP A 298 -3.49 -28.02 -20.03
N TYR A 299 -2.86 -28.24 -21.18
CA TYR A 299 -3.32 -27.70 -22.46
C TYR A 299 -3.58 -28.83 -23.45
N PHE A 300 -4.50 -28.58 -24.38
CA PHE A 300 -4.82 -29.52 -25.44
C PHE A 300 -3.94 -29.22 -26.66
N SER A 301 -3.16 -30.21 -27.07
CA SER A 301 -2.47 -30.21 -28.37
C SER A 301 -3.04 -31.32 -29.24
N GLY A 302 -2.88 -31.26 -30.56
CA GLY A 302 -3.59 -32.05 -31.58
C GLY A 302 -3.52 -33.59 -31.50
N GLY A 303 -3.09 -34.18 -30.38
CA GLY A 303 -3.19 -35.61 -30.07
C GLY A 303 -3.57 -35.95 -28.62
N GLY A 304 -3.95 -34.98 -27.76
CA GLY A 304 -4.40 -35.26 -26.37
C GLY A 304 -4.20 -34.12 -25.36
N GLN A 305 -4.53 -34.38 -24.10
CA GLN A 305 -4.25 -33.50 -22.96
C GLN A 305 -2.78 -33.68 -22.54
N THR A 306 -2.02 -32.59 -22.48
CA THR A 306 -0.61 -32.60 -22.05
C THR A 306 -0.42 -31.62 -20.89
N THR A 307 0.22 -32.08 -19.82
CA THR A 307 0.54 -31.23 -18.65
C THR A 307 1.80 -30.41 -18.93
N GLY A 308 1.62 -29.10 -19.12
CA GLY A 308 2.72 -28.15 -19.24
C GLY A 308 3.22 -27.67 -17.88
N ARG A 309 4.54 -27.61 -17.71
CA ARG A 309 5.19 -27.00 -16.54
C ARG A 309 5.83 -25.69 -16.97
N PHE A 310 5.33 -24.59 -16.43
CA PHE A 310 5.80 -23.24 -16.79
C PHE A 310 6.49 -22.61 -15.59
N ARG A 311 7.70 -22.06 -15.79
CA ARG A 311 8.40 -21.29 -14.75
C ARG A 311 7.95 -19.84 -14.83
N CYS A 312 7.55 -19.27 -13.70
CA CYS A 312 6.99 -17.93 -13.64
C CYS A 312 7.73 -17.06 -12.62
N LEU A 313 7.92 -15.80 -12.98
CA LEU A 313 8.36 -14.72 -12.09
C LEU A 313 7.13 -14.16 -11.37
N LEU A 314 7.25 -13.91 -10.06
CA LEU A 314 6.18 -13.40 -9.21
C LEU A 314 6.56 -12.07 -8.55
N PRO A 315 6.54 -10.95 -9.30
CA PRO A 315 6.93 -9.64 -8.77
C PRO A 315 6.11 -9.20 -7.55
N LEU A 316 4.85 -9.62 -7.49
CA LEU A 316 3.93 -9.30 -6.40
C LEU A 316 4.40 -9.88 -5.05
N ASN A 317 5.10 -11.02 -5.07
CA ASN A 317 5.59 -11.69 -3.86
C ASN A 317 6.69 -10.89 -3.18
N SER A 318 7.51 -10.17 -3.93
CA SER A 318 8.52 -9.29 -3.34
C SER A 318 7.88 -8.17 -2.51
N VAL A 319 6.71 -7.69 -2.93
CA VAL A 319 5.94 -6.69 -2.19
C VAL A 319 5.29 -7.32 -0.96
N TYR A 320 4.60 -8.46 -1.12
CA TYR A 320 3.98 -9.16 0.00
C TYR A 320 4.99 -9.57 1.06
N ARG A 321 6.18 -10.03 0.67
CA ARG A 321 7.30 -10.31 1.58
C ARG A 321 7.59 -9.12 2.49
N LYS A 322 7.65 -7.89 1.96
CA LYS A 322 7.91 -6.68 2.75
C LYS A 322 6.72 -6.30 3.64
N ILE A 323 5.50 -6.39 3.12
CA ILE A 323 4.29 -6.08 3.88
C ILE A 323 4.16 -7.02 5.08
N PHE A 324 4.27 -8.34 4.87
CA PHE A 324 4.12 -9.32 5.93
C PHE A 324 5.26 -9.31 6.93
N TRP A 325 6.47 -8.92 6.52
CA TRP A 325 7.58 -8.63 7.44
C TRP A 325 7.20 -7.53 8.44
N VAL A 326 6.56 -6.45 7.97
CA VAL A 326 6.07 -5.37 8.84
C VAL A 326 4.88 -5.81 9.70
N VAL A 327 3.90 -6.52 9.12
CA VAL A 327 2.72 -7.00 9.87
C VAL A 327 3.11 -7.95 10.98
N TYR A 328 4.00 -8.92 10.71
CA TYR A 328 4.49 -9.85 11.72
C TYR A 328 5.26 -9.13 12.81
N GLY A 329 6.10 -8.15 12.44
CA GLY A 329 6.80 -7.29 13.39
C GLY A 329 5.85 -6.49 14.28
N LEU A 330 4.77 -5.95 13.70
CA LEU A 330 3.75 -5.24 14.45
C LEU A 330 3.05 -6.17 15.45
N PHE A 331 2.61 -7.35 15.03
CA PHE A 331 1.96 -8.32 15.93
C PHE A 331 2.88 -8.79 17.04
N ALA A 332 4.17 -9.03 16.74
CA ALA A 332 5.17 -9.35 17.75
C ALA A 332 5.36 -8.22 18.76
N SER A 333 5.47 -6.97 18.30
CA SER A 333 5.60 -5.81 19.19
C SER A 333 4.34 -5.62 20.07
N LEU A 334 3.14 -5.79 19.50
CA LEU A 334 1.88 -5.70 20.23
C LEU A 334 1.75 -6.80 21.28
N LEU A 335 2.18 -8.03 20.95
CA LEU A 335 2.17 -9.15 21.89
C LEU A 335 3.10 -8.88 23.06
N VAL A 336 4.32 -8.41 22.81
CA VAL A 336 5.29 -8.07 23.86
C VAL A 336 4.77 -6.93 24.75
N LEU A 337 4.30 -5.83 24.15
CA LEU A 337 3.74 -4.70 24.89
C LEU A 337 2.54 -5.15 25.74
N HIS A 338 1.62 -5.92 25.16
CA HIS A 338 0.47 -6.45 25.88
C HIS A 338 0.90 -7.32 27.06
N THR A 339 1.85 -8.24 26.87
CA THR A 339 2.38 -9.09 27.95
C THR A 339 3.01 -8.25 29.06
N ILE A 340 3.80 -7.22 28.73
CA ILE A 340 4.40 -6.33 29.73
C ILE A 340 3.30 -5.60 30.51
N PHE A 341 2.32 -5.00 29.82
CA PHE A 341 1.21 -4.29 30.47
C PHE A 341 0.37 -5.22 31.35
N PHE A 342 0.10 -6.44 30.88
CA PHE A 342 -0.65 -7.45 31.60
C PHE A 342 0.10 -7.88 32.88
N LEU A 343 1.40 -8.20 32.77
CA LEU A 343 2.22 -8.56 33.93
C LEU A 343 2.35 -7.42 34.93
N TYR A 344 2.56 -6.19 34.46
CA TYR A 344 2.59 -5.00 35.31
C TYR A 344 1.29 -4.86 36.13
N ARG A 345 0.13 -5.06 35.49
CA ARG A 345 -1.17 -5.00 36.17
C ARG A 345 -1.40 -6.17 37.10
N LEU A 346 -1.00 -7.37 36.72
CA LEU A 346 -1.07 -8.54 37.59
C LEU A 346 -0.26 -8.30 38.87
N LEU A 347 0.98 -7.81 38.75
CA LEU A 347 1.84 -7.47 39.89
C LEU A 347 1.24 -6.38 40.78
N LEU A 348 0.69 -5.32 40.19
CA LEU A 348 -0.03 -4.30 40.97
C LEU A 348 -1.24 -4.89 41.68
N THR A 349 -1.95 -5.83 41.06
CA THR A 349 -3.18 -6.42 41.63
C THR A 349 -2.83 -7.26 42.84
N VAL A 350 -1.76 -8.03 42.75
CA VAL A 350 -1.23 -8.83 43.86
C VAL A 350 -0.74 -7.94 45.00
N ARG A 351 -0.05 -6.82 44.71
CA ARG A 351 0.55 -5.97 45.75
C ARG A 351 -0.43 -5.01 46.44
N LYS A 352 -1.31 -4.36 45.68
CA LYS A 352 -2.20 -3.27 46.15
C LYS A 352 -3.67 -3.69 46.24
N GLY A 353 -4.00 -4.91 45.81
CA GLY A 353 -5.36 -5.42 45.77
C GLY A 353 -6.17 -4.92 44.56
N PRO A 354 -7.24 -5.64 44.19
CA PRO A 354 -8.05 -5.32 43.00
C PRO A 354 -8.78 -3.99 43.12
N LYS A 355 -9.20 -3.58 44.33
CA LYS A 355 -9.95 -2.33 44.56
C LYS A 355 -9.14 -1.08 44.18
N TRP A 356 -7.85 -1.07 44.51
CA TRP A 356 -6.95 0.06 44.23
C TRP A 356 -6.77 0.30 42.72
N ILE A 357 -6.60 -0.78 41.95
CA ILE A 357 -6.44 -0.71 40.48
C ILE A 357 -7.69 -0.19 39.79
N ASN A 358 -8.86 -0.68 40.21
CA ASN A 358 -10.13 -0.19 39.64
C ASN A 358 -10.28 1.30 39.84
N MET A 359 -9.99 1.76 41.05
CA MET A 359 -10.07 3.18 41.39
C MET A 359 -9.09 4.03 40.57
N TRP A 360 -7.85 3.56 40.39
CA TRP A 360 -6.87 4.22 39.52
C TRP A 360 -7.34 4.29 38.06
N TRP A 361 -7.87 3.21 37.52
CA TRP A 361 -8.35 3.15 36.14
C TRP A 361 -9.62 3.98 35.91
N SER A 362 -10.58 3.94 36.84
CA SER A 362 -11.77 4.79 36.82
C SER A 362 -11.40 6.27 36.82
N LEU A 363 -10.34 6.66 37.53
CA LEU A 363 -9.82 8.02 37.53
C LEU A 363 -9.14 8.39 36.20
N GLN A 364 -8.33 7.50 35.62
CA GLN A 364 -7.72 7.73 34.30
C GLN A 364 -8.79 7.86 33.19
N ILE A 365 -9.84 7.05 33.26
CA ILE A 365 -10.99 7.18 32.35
C ILE A 365 -11.71 8.51 32.60
N ALA A 366 -12.05 8.83 33.85
CA ALA A 366 -12.78 10.05 34.19
C ALA A 366 -12.01 11.32 33.78
N THR A 367 -10.69 11.33 33.94
CA THR A 367 -9.82 12.43 33.50
C THR A 367 -9.69 12.53 31.99
N ASN A 368 -9.75 11.42 31.25
CA ASN A 368 -9.75 11.43 29.79
C ASN A 368 -11.11 11.83 29.19
N VAL A 369 -12.22 11.47 29.84
CA VAL A 369 -13.58 11.85 29.41
C VAL A 369 -13.94 13.28 29.82
N SER A 370 -13.36 13.81 30.90
CA SER A 370 -13.52 15.21 31.30
C SER A 370 -13.08 16.16 30.18
N LYS A 371 -14.04 16.82 29.54
CA LYS A 371 -13.76 17.81 28.48
C LYS A 371 -13.18 19.11 29.02
N SER A 372 -13.37 19.42 30.31
CA SER A 372 -12.87 20.65 30.94
C SER A 372 -11.55 20.41 31.67
N TRP A 373 -10.61 21.33 31.49
CA TRP A 373 -9.30 21.30 32.15
C TRP A 373 -9.41 21.41 33.69
N HIS A 374 -10.37 22.20 34.17
CA HIS A 374 -10.63 22.38 35.61
C HIS A 374 -11.14 21.09 36.28
N GLY A 375 -12.01 20.33 35.59
CA GLY A 375 -12.49 19.04 36.09
C GLY A 375 -11.37 18.01 36.22
N LYS A 376 -10.41 17.99 35.29
CA LYS A 376 -9.23 17.11 35.36
C LYS A 376 -8.35 17.43 36.58
N GLN A 377 -8.08 18.71 36.83
CA GLN A 377 -7.25 19.17 37.94
C GLN A 377 -7.84 18.79 39.31
N VAL A 378 -9.16 18.97 39.49
CA VAL A 378 -9.85 18.66 40.75
C VAL A 378 -9.84 17.16 41.06
N LEU A 379 -10.15 16.31 40.08
CA LEU A 379 -10.08 14.85 40.20
C LEU A 379 -8.67 14.37 40.57
N HIS A 380 -7.65 14.92 39.91
CA HIS A 380 -6.25 14.54 40.16
C HIS A 380 -5.73 14.99 41.54
N LYS A 381 -6.23 16.12 42.06
CA LYS A 381 -5.89 16.64 43.39
C LYS A 381 -6.55 15.83 44.51
N LYS A 382 -7.81 15.41 44.34
CA LYS A 382 -8.51 14.52 45.29
C LYS A 382 -7.88 13.13 45.34
N TRP A 383 -7.49 12.56 44.19
CA TRP A 383 -6.81 11.27 44.15
C TRP A 383 -5.47 11.27 44.91
N ARG A 384 -4.65 12.32 44.76
CA ARG A 384 -3.40 12.46 45.52
C ARG A 384 -3.64 12.41 47.03
N ARG A 385 -4.62 13.17 47.54
CA ARG A 385 -4.95 13.14 48.98
C ARG A 385 -5.41 11.77 49.48
N TYR A 386 -6.20 11.05 48.67
CA TYR A 386 -6.64 9.71 49.04
C TYR A 386 -5.46 8.72 49.09
N MET A 387 -4.57 8.80 48.10
CA MET A 387 -3.33 8.02 48.05
C MET A 387 -2.45 8.27 49.27
N ASP A 388 -2.25 9.54 49.62
CA ASP A 388 -1.41 9.94 50.76
C ASP A 388 -1.98 9.39 52.09
N ASN A 389 -3.30 9.46 52.30
CA ASN A 389 -3.97 8.91 53.49
C ASN A 389 -4.01 7.37 53.55
N GLU A 390 -4.04 6.66 52.42
CA GLU A 390 -3.99 5.18 52.40
C GLU A 390 -2.57 4.64 52.63
N THR A 391 -1.53 5.39 52.24
CA THR A 391 -0.14 5.04 52.58
C THR A 391 0.08 4.99 54.09
N ASP A 392 -0.56 5.89 54.86
CA ASP A 392 -0.48 5.90 56.32
C ASP A 392 -1.09 4.64 56.97
N TYR A 393 -2.14 4.07 56.36
CA TYR A 393 -2.77 2.83 56.82
C TYR A 393 -1.89 1.59 56.59
N VAL A 394 -1.18 1.52 55.45
CA VAL A 394 -0.26 0.42 55.14
C VAL A 394 1.01 0.51 55.99
N SER A 395 1.52 1.71 56.27
CA SER A 395 2.62 1.88 57.25
C SER A 395 2.18 1.50 58.67
N MET A 396 0.94 1.80 59.07
CA MET A 396 0.41 1.40 60.38
C MET A 396 0.23 -0.13 60.53
N GLU A 397 -0.17 -0.85 59.48
CA GLU A 397 -0.24 -2.32 59.53
C GLU A 397 1.14 -2.97 59.54
N LEU A 398 2.10 -2.47 58.76
CA LEU A 398 3.48 -2.96 58.79
C LEU A 398 4.12 -2.74 60.18
N GLN A 399 3.83 -1.61 60.83
CA GLN A 399 4.29 -1.31 62.19
C GLN A 399 3.62 -2.21 63.24
N LYS A 400 2.36 -2.62 63.04
CA LYS A 400 1.68 -3.61 63.91
C LYS A 400 2.24 -5.03 63.76
N VAL A 401 2.76 -5.39 62.59
CA VAL A 401 3.41 -6.69 62.36
C VAL A 401 4.82 -6.72 62.97
N GLU A 402 5.54 -5.59 62.98
CA GLU A 402 6.84 -5.47 63.68
C GLU A 402 6.72 -5.35 65.20
N CYS A 403 5.60 -4.87 65.75
CA CYS A 403 5.39 -4.81 67.20
C CYS A 403 4.82 -6.10 67.83
N ASN A 404 4.48 -7.12 67.03
CA ASN A 404 3.94 -8.40 67.49
C ASN A 404 4.90 -9.60 67.29
N ASN A 405 6.14 -9.34 66.87
CA ASN A 405 7.30 -10.23 67.00
C ASN A 405 8.30 -9.60 67.96
#